data_AF-A0A2T5B7U3-F1
#
_entry.id   AF-A0A2T5B7U3-F1
#
_cell.length_a   1.000
_cell.length_b   1.000
_cell.length_c   1.000
_cell.angle_alpha   90.00
_cell.angle_beta   90.00
_cell.angle_gamma   90.00
#
_symmetry.space_group_name_H-M   'P 1'
#
loop_
_entity.id
_entity.type
_entity.pdbx_description
1 polymer ?
#
loop_
_entity_poly.entity_id
_entity_poly.type
_entity_poly.pdbx_seq_one_letter_code
_entity_poly.pdbx_strand_id
1 'polypeptide(L)'
;MKITWTDRNGNEITGRIDAALWPYVKALGVDKAARFFIRFGGSYIYIGRKRANGTSEVAAVLGPVASQQLIESGVGPGSVRVPLANGFPARYLRSRGRTVNQICRAVRCTDVQVRGLLKADHARRDASIRMEAKRRETYLADAELLASLPQALTQPQGPQP
;
A
#
# COMPACT_ATOMS: atom_id res chain seq x y z
N MET A 1 3.39 7.67 9.58
CA MET A 1 3.04 9.08 9.83
C MET A 1 1.52 9.22 10.00
N LYS A 2 1.04 10.16 10.83
CA LYS A 2 -0.38 10.50 10.92
C LYS A 2 -0.67 11.67 9.99
N ILE A 3 -1.76 11.62 9.25
CA ILE A 3 -2.27 12.71 8.42
C ILE A 3 -3.75 12.92 8.72
N THR A 4 -4.19 14.17 8.64
CA THR A 4 -5.59 14.57 8.80
C THR A 4 -6.16 15.06 7.48
N TRP A 5 -7.43 14.76 7.22
CA TRP A 5 -8.16 15.30 6.09
C TRP A 5 -9.66 15.32 6.34
N THR A 6 -10.36 16.19 5.62
CA THR A 6 -11.82 16.33 5.73
C THR A 6 -12.55 15.27 4.92
N ASP A 7 -13.59 14.69 5.50
CA ASP A 7 -14.49 13.76 4.84
C ASP A 7 -15.48 14.47 3.90
N ARG A 8 -16.50 13.76 3.40
CA ARG A 8 -17.58 14.34 2.59
C ARG A 8 -18.50 15.27 3.40
N ASN A 9 -18.63 15.04 4.69
CA ASN A 9 -19.57 15.72 5.59
C ASN A 9 -18.92 16.91 6.33
N GLY A 10 -17.62 17.17 6.13
CA GLY A 10 -16.90 18.22 6.83
C GLY A 10 -16.16 17.76 8.09
N ASN A 11 -16.23 16.48 8.46
CA ASN A 11 -15.55 15.96 9.64
C ASN A 11 -14.06 15.72 9.36
N GLU A 12 -13.23 16.01 10.34
CA GLU A 12 -11.81 15.66 10.29
C GLU A 12 -11.60 14.17 10.57
N ILE A 13 -10.92 13.50 9.65
CA ILE A 13 -10.50 12.11 9.79
C ILE A 13 -8.98 12.07 9.87
N THR A 14 -8.48 11.35 10.88
CA THR A 14 -7.05 11.06 11.02
C THR A 14 -6.75 9.65 10.52
N GLY A 15 -5.78 9.51 9.64
CA GLY A 15 -5.30 8.22 9.15
C GLY A 15 -3.80 8.06 9.26
N ARG A 16 -3.34 6.83 9.43
CA ARG A 16 -1.91 6.48 9.36
C ARG A 16 -1.53 6.13 7.92
N ILE A 17 -0.46 6.73 7.44
CA ILE A 17 0.18 6.39 6.17
C ILE A 17 1.60 5.89 6.39
N ASP A 18 2.05 5.10 5.42
CA ASP A 18 3.42 4.62 5.33
C ASP A 18 4.40 5.79 5.12
N ALA A 19 5.61 5.67 5.65
CA ALA A 19 6.66 6.67 5.57
C ALA A 19 7.04 6.97 4.12
N ALA A 20 7.05 5.95 3.25
CA ALA A 20 7.35 6.12 1.82
C ALA A 20 6.36 7.02 1.08
N LEU A 21 5.13 7.15 1.60
CA LEU A 21 4.09 8.00 1.00
C LEU A 21 4.17 9.45 1.46
N TRP A 22 4.88 9.71 2.57
CA TRP A 22 4.92 11.02 3.20
C TRP A 22 5.45 12.14 2.29
N PRO A 23 6.56 11.96 1.53
CA PRO A 23 7.05 13.00 0.61
C PRO A 23 5.99 13.47 -0.38
N TYR A 24 5.24 12.53 -0.97
CA TYR A 24 4.18 12.82 -1.92
C TYR A 24 3.00 13.56 -1.29
N VAL A 25 2.55 13.12 -0.12
CA VAL A 25 1.42 13.76 0.58
C VAL A 25 1.80 15.16 1.07
N LYS A 26 3.04 15.34 1.54
CA LYS A 26 3.57 16.65 1.95
C LYS A 26 3.66 17.61 0.76
N ALA A 27 4.13 17.15 -0.39
CA ALA A 27 4.28 17.97 -1.59
C ALA A 27 2.94 18.37 -2.22
N LEU A 28 2.03 17.41 -2.38
CA LEU A 28 0.82 17.58 -3.18
C LEU A 28 -0.41 17.92 -2.35
N GLY A 29 -0.38 17.62 -1.05
CA GLY A 29 -1.57 17.54 -0.20
C GLY A 29 -2.36 16.24 -0.41
N VAL A 30 -3.28 15.96 0.51
CA VAL A 30 -3.96 14.66 0.62
C VAL A 30 -4.77 14.30 -0.64
N ASP A 31 -5.60 15.22 -1.15
CA ASP A 31 -6.48 14.95 -2.32
C ASP A 31 -5.67 14.68 -3.59
N LYS A 32 -4.71 15.57 -3.92
CA LYS A 32 -3.86 15.43 -5.09
C LYS A 32 -2.97 14.19 -4.99
N ALA A 33 -2.44 13.89 -3.81
CA ALA A 33 -1.66 12.67 -3.59
C ALA A 33 -2.51 11.41 -3.81
N ALA A 34 -3.77 11.38 -3.34
CA ALA A 34 -4.64 10.22 -3.57
C ALA A 34 -4.90 10.00 -5.07
N ARG A 35 -5.18 11.07 -5.83
CA ARG A 35 -5.35 11.00 -7.29
C ARG A 35 -4.06 10.57 -7.99
N PHE A 36 -2.92 11.07 -7.54
CA PHE A 36 -1.61 10.69 -8.04
C PHE A 36 -1.36 9.18 -7.87
N PHE A 37 -1.58 8.62 -6.68
CA PHE A 37 -1.40 7.19 -6.44
C PHE A 37 -2.39 6.32 -7.21
N ILE A 38 -3.64 6.77 -7.38
CA ILE A 38 -4.61 6.05 -8.23
C ILE A 38 -4.12 6.00 -9.69
N ARG A 39 -3.49 7.06 -10.18
CA ARG A 39 -3.05 7.16 -11.57
C ARG A 39 -1.72 6.48 -11.85
N PHE A 40 -0.74 6.67 -10.97
CA PHE A 40 0.67 6.30 -11.18
C PHE A 40 1.17 5.23 -10.20
N GLY A 41 0.36 4.78 -9.24
CA GLY A 41 0.78 3.78 -8.26
C GLY A 41 1.29 2.51 -8.92
N GLY A 42 2.50 2.07 -8.53
CA GLY A 42 3.13 0.88 -9.12
C GLY A 42 3.64 1.07 -10.55
N SER A 43 3.76 2.32 -11.04
CA SER A 43 4.43 2.65 -12.30
C SER A 43 5.79 3.33 -12.07
N TYR A 44 6.55 3.49 -13.15
CA TYR A 44 7.69 4.40 -13.19
C TYR A 44 7.22 5.74 -13.75
N ILE A 45 7.72 6.84 -13.18
CA ILE A 45 7.51 8.18 -13.70
C ILE A 45 8.86 8.90 -13.84
N TYR A 46 8.93 9.86 -14.75
CA TYR A 46 10.07 10.75 -14.88
C TYR A 46 9.73 12.14 -14.35
N ILE A 47 10.57 12.65 -13.45
CA ILE A 47 10.45 13.99 -12.85
C ILE A 47 11.62 14.86 -13.31
N GLY A 48 11.34 15.74 -14.28
CA GLY A 48 12.32 16.70 -14.80
C GLY A 48 12.58 17.86 -13.85
N ARG A 49 13.81 18.40 -13.85
CA ARG A 49 14.23 19.56 -13.04
C ARG A 49 13.59 20.89 -13.47
N LYS A 50 13.26 21.03 -14.75
CA LYS A 50 12.56 22.22 -15.27
C LYS A 50 11.06 22.05 -15.06
N ARG A 51 10.33 23.18 -14.93
CA ARG A 51 8.85 23.16 -14.94
C ARG A 51 8.39 22.34 -16.13
N ALA A 52 7.51 21.38 -15.86
CA ALA A 52 6.95 20.58 -16.92
C ALA A 52 6.07 21.47 -17.82
N ASN A 53 6.34 21.47 -19.12
CA ASN A 53 5.68 22.31 -20.12
C ASN A 53 4.23 21.87 -20.43
N GLY A 54 3.45 21.45 -19.43
CA GLY A 54 2.08 20.92 -19.59
C GLY A 54 1.98 19.58 -20.32
N THR A 55 3.04 19.13 -21.01
CA THR A 55 3.10 17.89 -21.78
C THR A 55 3.49 16.66 -20.96
N SER A 56 4.03 16.81 -19.75
CA SER A 56 4.33 15.65 -18.91
C SER A 56 3.05 15.10 -18.29
N GLU A 57 2.90 13.77 -18.28
CA GLU A 57 1.71 13.12 -17.72
C GLU A 57 1.48 13.51 -16.24
N VAL A 58 2.58 13.72 -15.50
CA VAL A 58 2.55 14.22 -14.11
C VAL A 58 1.95 15.63 -14.04
N ALA A 59 2.34 16.53 -14.96
CA ALA A 59 1.80 17.89 -15.00
C ALA A 59 0.34 17.92 -15.47
N ALA A 60 -0.06 17.02 -16.36
CA ALA A 60 -1.46 16.90 -16.77
C ALA A 60 -2.37 16.51 -15.60
N VAL A 61 -1.90 15.66 -14.69
CA VAL A 61 -2.69 15.16 -13.56
C VAL A 61 -2.64 16.08 -12.33
N LEU A 62 -1.52 16.74 -12.08
CA LEU A 62 -1.28 17.50 -10.84
C LEU A 62 -1.05 19.00 -11.03
N GLY A 63 -0.90 19.44 -12.27
CA GLY A 63 -0.54 20.80 -12.64
C GLY A 63 0.97 21.02 -12.81
N PRO A 64 1.39 22.14 -13.44
CA PRO A 64 2.77 22.40 -13.81
C PRO A 64 3.73 22.60 -12.63
N VAL A 65 3.22 22.92 -11.43
CA VAL A 65 4.01 23.19 -10.22
C VAL A 65 4.32 21.91 -9.43
N ALA A 66 3.54 20.84 -9.63
CA ALA A 66 3.64 19.63 -8.84
C ALA A 66 4.98 18.90 -8.98
N SER A 67 5.60 18.93 -10.17
CA SER A 67 6.92 18.32 -10.38
C SER A 67 8.01 18.97 -9.53
N GLN A 68 7.96 20.30 -9.37
CA GLN A 68 8.92 21.03 -8.54
C GLN A 68 8.71 20.73 -7.05
N GLN A 69 7.46 20.72 -6.59
CA GLN A 69 7.11 20.35 -5.20
C GLN A 69 7.55 18.93 -4.85
N LEU A 70 7.41 17.99 -5.80
CA LEU A 70 7.86 16.60 -5.61
C LEU A 70 9.39 16.52 -5.49
N ILE A 71 10.14 17.28 -6.29
CA ILE A 71 11.61 17.36 -6.16
C ILE A 71 11.99 17.94 -4.80
N GLU A 72 11.40 19.06 -4.39
CA GLU A 72 11.65 19.70 -3.09
C GLU A 72 11.30 18.79 -1.90
N SER A 73 10.35 17.88 -2.07
CA SER A 73 9.99 16.88 -1.05
C SER A 73 10.92 15.65 -1.00
N GLY A 74 11.89 15.54 -1.92
CA GLY A 74 12.87 14.46 -1.95
C GLY A 74 12.48 13.24 -2.80
N VAL A 75 11.48 13.34 -3.67
CA VAL A 75 11.05 12.22 -4.55
C VAL A 75 11.91 12.11 -5.80
N GLY A 76 12.59 13.17 -6.24
CA GLY A 76 13.43 13.21 -7.44
C GLY A 76 14.56 14.24 -7.31
N PRO A 77 15.20 14.67 -8.42
CA PRO A 77 14.81 14.50 -9.83
C PRO A 77 15.19 13.14 -10.43
N GLY A 78 14.59 12.78 -11.58
CA GLY A 78 14.92 11.59 -12.36
C GLY A 78 13.77 10.59 -12.51
N SER A 79 14.12 9.36 -12.87
CA SER A 79 13.18 8.24 -12.98
C SER A 79 12.92 7.62 -11.62
N VAL A 80 11.66 7.60 -11.19
CA VAL A 80 11.27 7.20 -9.83
C VAL A 80 10.18 6.13 -9.90
N ARG A 81 10.30 5.12 -9.04
CA ARG A 81 9.26 4.12 -8.83
C ARG A 81 8.21 4.65 -7.86
N VAL A 82 6.97 4.76 -8.30
CA VAL A 82 5.88 5.23 -7.46
C VAL A 82 5.32 4.05 -6.62
N PRO A 83 5.21 4.19 -5.30
CA PRO A 83 4.55 3.19 -4.47
C PRO A 83 3.09 2.96 -4.88
N LEU A 84 2.61 1.72 -4.81
CA LEU A 84 1.23 1.38 -5.17
C LEU A 84 0.21 2.01 -4.19
N ALA A 85 0.58 2.08 -2.90
CA ALA A 85 -0.12 2.84 -1.87
C ALA A 85 -1.60 2.49 -1.59
N ASN A 86 -2.20 1.44 -2.20
CA ASN A 86 -3.64 1.11 -2.23
C ASN A 86 -4.47 1.39 -0.97
N GLY A 87 -3.92 1.17 0.24
CA GLY A 87 -4.63 1.46 1.48
C GLY A 87 -4.93 2.94 1.72
N PHE A 88 -4.07 3.86 1.28
CA PHE A 88 -4.28 5.29 1.39
C PHE A 88 -5.43 5.81 0.48
N PRO A 89 -5.40 5.63 -0.85
CA PRO A 89 -6.48 6.06 -1.73
C PRO A 89 -7.79 5.32 -1.43
N ALA A 90 -7.77 4.06 -1.01
CA ALA A 90 -8.99 3.37 -0.59
C ALA A 90 -9.68 4.06 0.61
N ARG A 91 -8.92 4.42 1.65
CA ARG A 91 -9.44 5.14 2.82
C ARG A 91 -9.91 6.56 2.46
N TYR A 92 -9.15 7.24 1.61
CA TYR A 92 -9.54 8.56 1.09
C TYR A 92 -10.86 8.51 0.29
N LEU A 93 -11.00 7.57 -0.64
CA LEU A 93 -12.23 7.41 -1.42
C LEU A 93 -13.42 7.03 -0.52
N ARG A 94 -13.18 6.22 0.52
CA ARG A 94 -14.21 5.88 1.50
C ARG A 94 -14.70 7.10 2.27
N SER A 95 -13.80 7.98 2.73
CA SER A 95 -14.20 9.22 3.39
C SER A 95 -14.94 10.18 2.46
N ARG A 96 -14.73 10.08 1.15
CA ARG A 96 -15.51 10.79 0.13
C ARG A 96 -16.85 10.13 -0.21
N GLY A 97 -17.27 9.11 0.54
CA GLY A 97 -18.56 8.44 0.39
C GLY A 97 -18.63 7.45 -0.78
N ARG A 98 -17.49 7.03 -1.35
CA ARG A 98 -17.48 6.02 -2.41
C ARG A 98 -17.87 4.64 -1.86
N THR A 99 -18.58 3.87 -2.67
CA THR A 99 -18.95 2.49 -2.35
C THR A 99 -17.73 1.56 -2.51
N VAL A 100 -17.77 0.38 -1.87
CA VAL A 100 -16.69 -0.62 -2.01
C VAL A 100 -16.43 -0.95 -3.47
N ASN A 101 -17.48 -1.17 -4.28
CA ASN A 101 -17.33 -1.46 -5.71
C ASN A 101 -16.70 -0.29 -6.51
N GLN A 102 -17.04 0.96 -6.18
CA GLN A 102 -16.37 2.12 -6.79
C GLN A 102 -14.89 2.17 -6.43
N ILE A 103 -14.54 1.86 -5.18
CA ILE A 103 -13.15 1.80 -4.71
C ILE A 103 -12.40 0.67 -5.41
N CYS A 104 -13.00 -0.51 -5.58
CA CYS A 104 -12.41 -1.63 -6.30
C CYS A 104 -11.99 -1.24 -7.72
N ARG A 105 -12.86 -0.54 -8.45
CA ARG A 105 -12.58 -0.06 -9.81
C ARG A 105 -11.47 0.99 -9.84
N ALA A 106 -11.46 1.90 -8.87
CA ALA A 106 -10.46 2.96 -8.80
C ALA A 106 -9.06 2.43 -8.46
N VAL A 107 -8.97 1.53 -7.47
CA VAL A 107 -7.70 1.01 -6.93
C VAL A 107 -7.28 -0.29 -7.62
N ARG A 108 -8.11 -0.83 -8.52
CA ARG A 108 -7.89 -2.08 -9.26
C ARG A 108 -7.63 -3.29 -8.36
N CYS A 109 -8.47 -3.42 -7.32
CA CYS A 109 -8.38 -4.48 -6.31
C CYS A 109 -9.74 -5.20 -6.19
N THR A 110 -9.73 -6.41 -5.64
CA THR A 110 -10.97 -7.13 -5.31
C THR A 110 -11.68 -6.51 -4.10
N ASP A 111 -12.97 -6.81 -3.94
CA ASP A 111 -13.76 -6.31 -2.83
C ASP A 111 -13.29 -6.86 -1.48
N VAL A 112 -12.85 -8.12 -1.44
CA VAL A 112 -12.22 -8.75 -0.27
C VAL A 112 -10.98 -7.96 0.15
N GLN A 113 -10.12 -7.60 -0.80
CA GLN A 113 -8.93 -6.81 -0.53
C GLN A 113 -9.29 -5.40 -0.04
N VAL A 114 -10.26 -4.73 -0.68
CA VAL A 114 -10.70 -3.39 -0.26
C VAL A 114 -11.27 -3.42 1.16
N ARG A 115 -12.11 -4.41 1.51
CA ARG A 115 -12.61 -4.56 2.89
C ARG A 115 -11.45 -4.73 3.87
N GLY A 116 -10.41 -5.49 3.51
CA GLY A 116 -9.18 -5.60 4.29
C GLY A 116 -8.45 -4.27 4.47
N LEU A 117 -8.31 -3.48 3.39
CA LEU A 117 -7.65 -2.17 3.41
C LEU A 117 -8.39 -1.13 4.26
N LEU A 118 -9.73 -1.23 4.33
CA LEU A 118 -10.56 -0.33 5.12
C LEU A 118 -10.62 -0.67 6.61
N LYS A 119 -10.15 -1.86 7.03
CA LYS A 119 -10.04 -2.20 8.45
C LYS A 119 -9.09 -1.23 9.16
N ALA A 120 -9.39 -0.94 10.43
CA ALA A 120 -8.50 -0.19 11.29
C ALA A 120 -7.14 -0.92 11.43
N ASP A 121 -6.07 -0.15 11.65
CA ASP A 121 -4.71 -0.70 11.69
C ASP A 121 -4.53 -1.72 12.83
N HIS A 122 -5.16 -1.50 14.00
CA HIS A 122 -5.14 -2.45 15.11
C HIS A 122 -5.79 -3.77 14.72
N ALA A 123 -7.00 -3.73 14.13
CA ALA A 123 -7.71 -4.92 13.70
C ALA A 123 -6.95 -5.73 12.63
N ARG A 124 -6.19 -5.06 11.75
CA ARG A 124 -5.29 -5.74 10.81
C ARG A 124 -4.12 -6.40 11.51
N ARG A 125 -3.50 -5.73 12.48
CA ARG A 125 -2.39 -6.26 13.27
C ARG A 125 -2.82 -7.46 14.11
N ASP A 126 -3.96 -7.37 14.79
CA ASP A 126 -4.50 -8.45 15.62
C ASP A 126 -4.86 -9.68 14.78
N ALA A 127 -5.42 -9.47 13.58
CA ALA A 127 -5.62 -10.56 12.63
C ALA A 127 -4.30 -11.21 12.21
N SER A 128 -3.26 -10.41 11.92
CA SER A 128 -1.94 -10.93 11.57
C SER A 128 -1.30 -11.74 12.70
N ILE A 129 -1.38 -11.24 13.94
CA ILE A 129 -0.85 -11.93 15.12
C ILE A 129 -1.57 -13.26 15.33
N ARG A 130 -2.91 -13.27 15.24
CA ARG A 130 -3.70 -14.51 15.36
C ARG A 130 -3.36 -15.53 14.27
N MET A 131 -3.20 -15.08 13.03
CA MET A 131 -2.81 -15.97 11.92
C MET A 131 -1.42 -16.54 12.11
N GLU A 132 -0.47 -15.74 12.62
CA GLU A 132 0.89 -16.19 12.90
C GLU A 132 0.95 -17.19 14.05
N ALA A 133 0.19 -16.95 15.13
CA ALA A 133 0.05 -17.89 16.22
C ALA A 133 -0.49 -19.25 15.75
N LYS A 134 -1.55 -19.23 14.92
CA LYS A 134 -2.13 -20.45 14.35
C LYS A 134 -1.17 -21.19 13.42
N ARG A 135 -0.43 -20.47 12.56
CA ARG A 135 0.60 -21.09 11.70
C ARG A 135 1.68 -21.76 12.54
N ARG A 136 2.15 -21.06 13.57
CA ARG A 136 3.16 -21.61 14.48
C ARG A 136 2.67 -22.85 15.21
N GLU A 137 1.43 -22.86 15.66
CA GLU A 137 0.79 -24.04 16.27
C GLU A 137 0.76 -25.22 15.30
N THR A 138 0.40 -24.99 14.03
CA THR A 138 0.45 -26.04 13.00
C THR A 138 1.87 -26.56 12.78
N TYR A 139 2.86 -25.68 12.68
CA TYR A 139 4.26 -26.09 12.51
C TYR A 139 4.80 -26.87 13.71
N LEU A 140 4.40 -26.53 14.93
CA LEU A 140 4.76 -27.28 16.13
C LEU A 140 4.12 -28.66 16.12
N ALA A 141 2.83 -28.76 15.78
CA ALA A 141 2.13 -30.04 15.65
C ALA A 141 2.77 -30.93 14.57
N ASP A 142 3.13 -30.35 13.41
CA ASP A 142 3.83 -31.07 12.34
C ASP A 142 5.23 -31.53 12.79
N ALA A 143 5.96 -30.70 13.55
CA ALA A 143 7.27 -31.05 14.08
C ALA A 143 7.21 -32.17 15.13
N GLU A 144 6.21 -32.15 16.01
CA GLU A 144 5.93 -33.22 16.98
C GLU A 144 5.57 -34.53 16.27
N LEU A 145 4.73 -34.45 15.22
CA LEU A 145 4.39 -35.60 14.38
C LEU A 145 5.67 -36.20 13.77
N LEU A 146 6.52 -35.38 13.15
CA LEU A 146 7.78 -35.82 12.55
C LEU A 146 8.74 -36.44 13.59
N ALA A 147 8.81 -35.89 14.80
CA ALA A 147 9.63 -36.43 15.89
C ALA A 147 9.11 -37.78 16.43
N SER A 148 7.80 -38.05 16.28
CA SER A 148 7.18 -39.32 16.68
C SER A 148 7.29 -40.45 15.65
N LEU A 149 7.77 -40.17 14.43
CA LEU A 149 7.93 -41.17 13.39
C LEU A 149 9.12 -42.11 13.69
N PRO A 150 9.00 -43.42 13.39
CA PRO A 150 10.12 -44.35 13.55
C PRO A 150 11.30 -43.97 12.64
N GLN A 151 12.52 -44.04 13.19
CA GLN A 151 13.80 -43.66 12.54
C GLN A 151 14.05 -44.30 11.16
N ALA A 152 13.41 -45.43 10.87
CA ALA A 152 13.53 -46.15 9.60
C ALA A 152 12.93 -45.42 8.39
N LEU A 153 12.04 -44.44 8.60
CA LEU A 153 11.41 -43.63 7.52
C LEU A 153 12.09 -42.26 7.32
N THR A 154 12.99 -41.87 8.23
CA THR A 154 13.62 -40.54 8.25
C THR A 154 15.01 -40.49 7.64
N GLN A 155 15.63 -41.64 7.33
CA GLN A 155 16.91 -41.68 6.63
C GLN A 155 16.71 -41.85 5.12
N PRO A 156 17.33 -41.00 4.27
CA PRO A 156 17.35 -41.25 2.84
C PRO A 156 18.07 -42.57 2.61
N GLN A 157 17.37 -43.55 2.01
CA GLN A 157 18.03 -44.77 1.57
C GLN A 157 19.10 -44.37 0.55
N GLY A 158 20.36 -44.43 0.96
CA GLY A 158 21.50 -44.20 0.07
C GLY A 158 21.43 -45.17 -1.12
N PRO A 159 21.98 -44.79 -2.29
CA PRO A 159 21.94 -45.65 -3.46
C PRO A 159 22.60 -46.99 -3.11
N GLN A 160 21.85 -48.09 -3.32
CA GLN A 160 22.42 -49.42 -3.18
C GLN A 160 23.46 -49.67 -4.29
N PRO A 161 24.61 -50.30 -3.96
CA PRO A 161 25.70 -50.55 -4.90
C PRO A 161 25.33 -51.54 -6.02
#